data_AF-A0A661L946-F1
#
_entry.id   AF-A0A661L946-F1
#
_cell.length_a   1.000
_cell.length_b   1.000
_cell.length_c   1.000
_cell.angle_alpha   90.00
_cell.angle_beta   90.00
_cell.angle_gamma   90.00
#
_symmetry.space_group_name_H-M   'P 1'
#
loop_
_entity.id
_entity.type
_entity.pdbx_description
1 polymer ?
#
loop_
_entity_poly.entity_id
_entity_poly.type
_entity_poly.pdbx_seq_one_letter_code
_entity_poly.pdbx_strand_id
1 'polypeptide(L)'
;MALSTQLVSGLASGLDWRSIIDDLMKIEHRPVDLVEDQKSDYEKKLSEWQSFNSKLLALKSAVGELKDPEDFNLYSADMSTDNSNVSASSLLSATASSSASPGTYTIQISSVATAQKLSSTSFDSLDDALGSSYEGDILINGVAIHIASTDTLASVRDKINAANAGSNPTGVTASIISYGTNDYRLILTSDSTGSDGMGLQNAS
;
A
#
# COMPACT_ATOMS: atom_id res chain seq x y z
N MET A 1 -37.73 -22.00 -56.88
CA MET A 1 -38.74 -22.84 -57.56
C MET A 1 -39.69 -23.34 -56.49
N ALA A 2 -40.90 -22.78 -56.45
CA ALA A 2 -42.14 -23.50 -56.77
C ALA A 2 -42.37 -24.69 -55.80
N LEU A 3 -43.04 -24.44 -54.67
CA LEU A 3 -44.49 -24.52 -54.45
C LEU A 3 -44.98 -25.94 -54.12
N SER A 4 -45.70 -26.00 -53.01
CA SER A 4 -46.75 -26.96 -52.66
C SER A 4 -46.31 -28.30 -52.06
N THR A 5 -46.28 -28.35 -50.73
CA THR A 5 -46.97 -29.46 -50.04
C THR A 5 -47.94 -28.82 -49.06
N GLN A 6 -49.19 -28.87 -49.48
CA GLN A 6 -50.37 -28.32 -48.82
C GLN A 6 -50.47 -28.85 -47.39
N LEU A 7 -50.58 -27.93 -46.44
CA LEU A 7 -51.20 -28.18 -45.15
C LEU A 7 -52.64 -28.62 -45.39
N VAL A 8 -52.87 -29.92 -45.59
CA VAL A 8 -54.21 -30.49 -45.43
C VAL A 8 -54.46 -30.62 -43.94
N SER A 9 -54.71 -29.47 -43.34
CA SER A 9 -55.36 -29.33 -42.04
C SER A 9 -56.81 -29.80 -42.21
N GLY A 10 -57.33 -30.56 -41.25
CA GLY A 10 -58.68 -31.15 -41.26
C GLY A 10 -59.81 -30.11 -41.34
N LEU A 11 -60.08 -29.61 -42.54
CA LEU A 11 -61.11 -28.60 -42.84
C LEU A 11 -62.56 -29.13 -42.84
N ALA A 12 -62.79 -30.41 -42.52
CA ALA A 12 -64.14 -30.99 -42.51
C ALA A 12 -64.60 -31.58 -41.16
N SER A 13 -63.72 -31.69 -40.15
CA SER A 13 -64.08 -32.38 -38.90
C SER A 13 -64.22 -31.47 -37.67
N GLY A 14 -63.92 -30.17 -37.76
CA GLY A 14 -63.92 -29.27 -36.59
C GLY A 14 -62.95 -29.69 -35.47
N LEU A 15 -62.06 -30.65 -35.74
CA LEU A 15 -61.10 -31.21 -34.80
C LEU A 15 -59.77 -30.48 -34.94
N ASP A 16 -59.46 -29.63 -33.97
CA ASP A 16 -58.17 -28.99 -33.81
C ASP A 16 -57.15 -29.98 -33.24
N TRP A 17 -56.62 -30.82 -34.12
CA TRP A 17 -55.63 -31.84 -33.74
C TRP A 17 -54.32 -31.24 -33.20
N ARG A 18 -53.99 -29.98 -33.53
CA ARG A 18 -52.82 -29.30 -32.94
C ARG A 18 -53.06 -29.04 -31.46
N SER A 19 -54.23 -28.50 -31.12
CA SER A 19 -54.64 -28.30 -29.72
C SER A 19 -54.65 -29.62 -28.93
N ILE A 20 -55.13 -30.72 -29.53
CA ILE A 20 -55.11 -32.04 -28.89
C ILE A 20 -53.68 -32.58 -28.69
N ILE A 21 -52.78 -32.39 -29.66
CA ILE A 21 -51.38 -32.77 -29.51
C ILE A 21 -50.69 -31.91 -28.46
N ASP A 22 -50.93 -30.60 -28.45
CA ASP A 22 -50.40 -29.69 -27.43
C ASP A 22 -50.89 -30.07 -26.03
N ASP A 23 -52.16 -30.45 -25.89
CA ASP A 23 -52.72 -30.90 -24.61
C ASP A 23 -52.19 -32.27 -24.17
N LEU A 24 -51.95 -33.20 -25.10
CA LEU A 24 -51.27 -34.47 -24.81
C LEU A 24 -49.80 -34.25 -24.42
N MET A 25 -49.08 -33.35 -25.10
CA MET A 25 -47.72 -32.97 -24.73
C MET A 25 -47.67 -32.32 -23.35
N LYS A 26 -48.62 -31.45 -22.99
CA LYS A 26 -48.72 -30.89 -21.63
C LYS A 26 -48.93 -31.98 -20.58
N ILE A 27 -49.73 -33.00 -20.86
CA ILE A 27 -49.95 -34.12 -19.94
C ILE A 27 -48.65 -34.92 -19.77
N GLU A 28 -47.94 -35.20 -20.86
CA GLU A 28 -46.65 -35.90 -20.83
C GLU A 28 -45.54 -35.07 -20.15
N HIS A 29 -45.65 -33.74 -20.17
CA HIS A 29 -44.70 -32.83 -19.51
C HIS A 29 -44.96 -32.63 -18.00
N ARG A 30 -46.11 -33.05 -17.46
CA ARG A 30 -46.42 -32.99 -16.01
C ARG A 30 -45.30 -33.51 -15.09
N PRO A 31 -44.65 -34.67 -15.32
CA PRO A 31 -43.52 -35.10 -14.48
C PRO A 31 -42.34 -34.14 -14.53
N VAL A 32 -42.11 -33.46 -15.66
CA VAL A 32 -41.06 -32.43 -15.79
C VAL A 32 -41.44 -31.20 -14.97
N ASP A 33 -42.69 -30.75 -15.06
CA ASP A 33 -43.19 -29.60 -14.27
C ASP A 33 -43.06 -29.88 -12.76
N LEU A 34 -43.40 -31.10 -12.31
CA LEU A 34 -43.23 -31.51 -10.91
C LEU A 34 -41.77 -31.46 -10.44
N VAL A 35 -40.83 -31.85 -11.29
CA VAL A 35 -39.39 -31.81 -10.97
C VAL A 35 -38.86 -30.38 -10.99
N GLU A 36 -39.33 -29.54 -11.92
CA GLU A 36 -38.95 -28.11 -11.97
C GLU A 36 -39.49 -27.34 -10.76
N ASP A 37 -40.71 -27.66 -10.30
CA ASP A 37 -41.27 -27.13 -9.06
C ASP A 37 -40.43 -27.55 -7.84
N GLN A 38 -40.05 -28.83 -7.74
CA GLN A 38 -39.16 -29.31 -6.68
C GLN A 38 -37.81 -28.60 -6.70
N LYS A 39 -37.22 -28.42 -7.88
CA LYS A 39 -35.96 -27.70 -8.08
C LYS A 39 -36.09 -26.25 -7.60
N SER A 40 -37.15 -25.55 -7.99
CA SER A 40 -37.44 -24.18 -7.54
C SER A 40 -37.52 -24.08 -6.02
N ASP A 41 -38.18 -25.05 -5.38
CA ASP A 41 -38.26 -25.10 -3.91
C ASP A 41 -36.91 -25.38 -3.24
N TYR A 42 -36.07 -26.25 -3.82
CA TYR A 42 -34.71 -26.47 -3.32
C TYR A 42 -33.80 -25.27 -3.54
N GLU A 43 -33.92 -24.55 -4.65
CA GLU A 43 -33.18 -23.31 -4.93
C GLU A 43 -33.53 -22.20 -3.92
N LYS A 44 -34.82 -22.05 -3.58
CA LYS A 44 -35.26 -21.13 -2.52
C LYS A 44 -34.65 -21.51 -1.17
N LYS A 45 -34.73 -22.79 -0.79
CA LYS A 45 -34.12 -23.29 0.45
C LYS A 45 -32.60 -23.04 0.48
N LEU A 46 -31.91 -23.28 -0.63
CA LEU A 46 -30.48 -23.03 -0.75
C LEU A 46 -30.15 -21.54 -0.56
N SER A 47 -30.94 -20.64 -1.18
CA SER A 47 -30.77 -19.19 -1.02
C SER A 47 -30.94 -18.75 0.44
N GLU A 48 -31.96 -19.26 1.13
CA GLU A 48 -32.16 -19.00 2.57
C GLU A 48 -30.98 -19.51 3.42
N TRP A 49 -30.46 -20.72 3.13
CA TRP A 49 -29.28 -21.26 3.80
C TRP A 49 -28.02 -20.44 3.54
N GLN A 50 -27.82 -19.93 2.31
CA GLN A 50 -26.70 -19.06 1.96
C GLN A 50 -26.79 -17.70 2.69
N SER A 51 -28.00 -17.13 2.78
CA SER A 51 -28.28 -15.90 3.54
C SER A 51 -27.98 -16.10 5.02
N PHE A 52 -28.45 -17.21 5.60
CA PHE A 52 -28.19 -17.57 6.99
C PHE A 52 -26.69 -17.75 7.25
N ASN A 53 -25.98 -18.50 6.40
CA ASN A 53 -24.54 -18.70 6.51
C ASN A 53 -23.77 -17.37 6.44
N SER A 54 -24.18 -16.46 5.55
CA SER A 54 -23.57 -15.12 5.44
C SER A 54 -23.77 -14.29 6.71
N LYS A 55 -24.98 -14.31 7.30
CA LYS A 55 -25.27 -13.64 8.57
C LYS A 55 -24.48 -14.24 9.74
N LEU A 56 -24.35 -15.56 9.78
CA LEU A 56 -23.56 -16.25 10.80
C LEU A 56 -22.07 -15.94 10.67
N LEU A 57 -21.55 -15.87 9.45
CA LEU A 57 -20.18 -15.47 9.19
C LEU A 57 -19.92 -14.03 9.63
N ALA A 58 -20.84 -13.10 9.32
CA ALA A 58 -20.76 -11.72 9.79
C ALA A 58 -20.76 -11.61 11.32
N LEU A 59 -21.62 -12.38 11.99
CA LEU A 59 -21.63 -12.45 13.46
C LEU A 59 -20.32 -13.02 14.01
N LYS A 60 -19.81 -14.09 13.41
CA LYS A 60 -18.53 -14.69 13.82
C LYS A 60 -17.38 -13.69 13.68
N SER A 61 -17.34 -12.91 12.60
CA SER A 61 -16.34 -11.86 12.41
C SER A 61 -16.46 -10.77 13.48
N ALA A 62 -17.67 -10.25 13.73
CA ALA A 62 -17.90 -9.22 14.73
C ALA A 62 -17.52 -9.68 16.15
N VAL A 63 -17.81 -10.93 16.51
CA VAL A 63 -17.39 -11.50 17.79
C VAL A 63 -15.88 -11.77 17.82
N GLY A 64 -15.28 -12.10 16.68
CA GLY A 64 -13.83 -12.24 16.54
C GLY A 64 -13.10 -10.93 16.83
N GLU A 65 -13.58 -9.83 16.27
CA GLU A 65 -13.07 -8.48 16.54
C GLU A 65 -13.22 -8.10 18.02
N LEU A 66 -14.35 -8.41 18.65
CA LEU A 66 -14.59 -8.05 20.06
C LEU A 66 -13.83 -8.92 21.08
N LYS A 67 -13.12 -9.96 20.64
CA LYS A 67 -12.47 -10.92 21.55
C LYS A 67 -11.24 -10.33 22.23
N ASP A 68 -10.56 -9.39 21.58
CA ASP A 68 -9.24 -8.95 22.01
C ASP A 68 -9.35 -7.96 23.19
N PRO A 69 -8.83 -8.31 24.39
CA PRO A 69 -8.93 -7.45 25.56
C PRO A 69 -8.22 -6.10 25.39
N GLU A 70 -7.27 -6.02 24.46
CA GLU A 70 -6.53 -4.79 24.13
C GLU A 70 -7.43 -3.72 23.51
N ASP A 71 -8.50 -4.11 22.81
CA ASP A 71 -9.49 -3.17 22.24
C ASP A 71 -10.29 -2.45 23.33
N PHE A 72 -10.33 -3.00 24.54
CA PHE A 72 -10.97 -2.37 25.70
C PHE A 72 -9.99 -1.51 26.52
N ASN A 73 -8.69 -1.65 26.31
CA ASN A 73 -7.63 -0.88 26.98
C ASN A 73 -7.10 0.24 26.07
N LEU A 74 -8.02 0.95 25.41
CA LEU A 74 -7.69 2.11 24.58
C LEU A 74 -7.38 3.31 25.48
N TYR A 75 -6.14 3.76 25.47
CA TYR A 75 -5.73 5.00 26.11
C TYR A 75 -5.73 6.14 25.08
N SER A 76 -6.33 7.26 25.44
CA SER A 76 -6.22 8.51 24.68
C SER A 76 -5.12 9.37 25.29
N ALA A 77 -4.38 10.09 24.44
CA ALA A 77 -3.41 11.08 24.87
C ALA A 77 -3.99 12.48 24.63
N ASP A 78 -4.23 13.20 25.72
CA ASP A 78 -4.58 14.62 25.68
C ASP A 78 -3.37 15.45 26.11
N MET A 79 -3.12 16.54 25.38
CA MET A 79 -1.97 17.41 25.63
C MET A 79 -2.39 18.86 25.76
N SER A 80 -1.82 19.53 26.74
CA SER A 80 -1.91 20.98 26.90
C SER A 80 -0.51 21.57 26.95
N THR A 81 -0.40 22.86 26.66
CA THR A 81 0.85 23.61 26.73
C THR A 81 0.69 24.78 27.70
N ASP A 82 1.82 25.28 28.21
CA ASP A 82 1.89 26.43 29.09
C ASP A 82 1.56 27.76 28.39
N ASN A 83 1.67 27.80 27.05
CA ASN A 83 1.37 28.97 26.25
C ASN A 83 0.00 28.88 25.54
N SER A 84 -0.95 29.73 25.94
CA SER A 84 -2.31 29.76 25.39
C SER A 84 -2.42 30.05 23.88
N ASN A 85 -1.37 30.58 23.25
CA ASN A 85 -1.37 30.91 21.83
C ASN A 85 -0.82 29.81 20.93
N VAL A 86 -0.23 28.76 21.51
CA VAL A 86 0.37 27.66 20.76
C VAL A 86 -0.44 26.41 21.07
N SER A 87 -0.85 25.67 20.04
CA SER A 87 -1.50 24.37 20.29
C SER A 87 -0.44 23.34 20.66
N ALA A 88 -0.67 22.51 21.67
CA ALA A 88 0.24 21.41 22.01
C ALA A 88 0.49 20.48 20.80
N SER A 89 -0.53 20.28 19.96
CA SER A 89 -0.44 19.49 18.73
C SER A 89 0.50 20.07 17.66
N SER A 90 0.88 21.35 17.77
CA SER A 90 1.87 21.96 16.88
C SER A 90 3.32 21.74 17.33
N LEU A 91 3.52 21.33 18.58
CA LEU A 91 4.84 21.10 19.18
C LEU A 91 5.19 19.62 19.24
N LEU A 92 4.21 18.79 19.59
CA LEU A 92 4.39 17.35 19.78
C LEU A 92 3.10 16.62 19.41
N SER A 93 3.24 15.43 18.83
CA SER A 93 2.17 14.44 18.75
C SER A 93 2.52 13.28 19.69
N ALA A 94 1.53 12.82 20.46
CA ALA A 94 1.67 11.66 21.32
C ALA A 94 0.56 10.67 20.99
N THR A 95 0.91 9.39 20.88
CA THR A 95 -0.04 8.29 20.74
C THR A 95 0.21 7.31 21.88
N ALA A 96 -0.86 6.84 22.50
CA ALA A 96 -0.78 5.83 23.54
C ALA A 96 -1.09 4.45 22.95
N SER A 97 -0.27 3.46 23.29
CA SER A 97 -0.55 2.05 22.95
C SER A 97 -1.41 1.41 24.04
N SER A 98 -1.96 0.21 23.77
CA SER A 98 -2.73 -0.61 24.73
C SER A 98 -1.97 -0.98 26.01
N SER A 99 -0.64 -0.81 26.01
CA SER A 99 0.26 -1.08 27.15
C SER A 99 0.72 0.18 27.88
N ALA A 100 0.24 1.37 27.48
CA ALA A 100 0.65 2.63 28.09
C ALA A 100 0.18 2.72 29.55
N SER A 101 1.05 3.19 30.44
CA SER A 101 0.66 3.45 31.83
C SER A 101 -0.14 4.76 31.92
N PRO A 102 -1.35 4.74 32.48
CA PRO A 102 -2.11 5.96 32.77
C PRO A 102 -1.30 6.90 33.67
N GLY A 103 -1.24 8.18 33.31
CA GLY A 103 -0.52 9.17 34.08
C GLY A 103 -0.43 10.52 33.37
N THR A 104 -0.02 11.53 34.14
CA THR A 104 0.29 12.86 33.61
C THR A 104 1.79 13.01 33.51
N TYR A 105 2.28 13.38 32.32
CA TYR A 105 3.70 13.57 32.04
C TYR A 105 3.97 15.03 31.68
N THR A 106 4.95 15.65 32.33
CA THR A 106 5.42 16.99 31.99
C THR A 106 6.65 16.86 31.09
N ILE A 107 6.54 17.36 29.85
CA ILE A 107 7.60 17.26 28.84
C ILE A 107 8.12 18.67 28.55
N GLN A 108 9.44 18.84 28.59
CA GLN A 108 10.11 20.07 28.17
C GLN A 108 10.92 19.79 26.90
N ILE A 109 10.61 20.50 25.82
CA ILE A 109 11.32 20.37 24.54
C ILE A 109 12.43 21.43 24.51
N SER A 110 13.69 20.99 24.63
CA SER A 110 14.84 21.91 24.56
C SER A 110 15.36 22.11 23.13
N SER A 111 15.49 21.02 22.37
CA SER A 111 15.99 21.03 21.00
C SER A 111 15.43 19.84 20.22
N VAL A 112 15.19 20.04 18.93
CA VAL A 112 14.76 18.96 18.03
C VAL A 112 15.99 18.24 17.50
N ALA A 113 15.90 16.91 17.38
CA ALA A 113 16.92 16.13 16.72
C ALA A 113 17.01 16.53 15.24
N THR A 114 18.19 16.93 14.78
CA THR A 114 18.45 17.29 13.38
C THR A 114 19.30 16.23 12.71
N ALA A 115 19.18 16.11 11.39
CA ALA A 115 20.02 15.24 10.58
C ALA A 115 21.35 15.95 10.29
N GLN A 116 22.47 15.22 10.42
CA GLN A 116 23.78 15.72 10.03
C GLN A 116 23.83 15.94 8.51
N LYS A 117 24.37 17.09 8.10
CA LYS A 117 24.62 17.43 6.70
C LYS A 117 26.09 17.78 6.50
N LEU A 118 26.70 17.19 5.49
CA LEU A 118 28.07 17.49 5.06
C LEU A 118 28.05 17.98 3.63
N SER A 119 28.84 19.01 3.34
CA SER A 119 28.97 19.61 2.02
C SER A 119 30.39 19.43 1.53
N SER A 120 30.55 18.98 0.28
CA SER A 120 31.85 18.92 -0.37
C SER A 120 32.39 20.31 -0.72
N THR A 121 33.63 20.35 -1.17
CA THR A 121 34.16 21.48 -1.94
C THR A 121 33.36 21.69 -3.23
N SER A 122 33.53 22.88 -3.82
CA SER A 122 32.96 23.24 -5.12
C SER A 122 33.61 22.45 -6.25
N PHE A 123 32.80 21.98 -7.18
CA PHE A 123 33.21 21.41 -8.46
C PHE A 123 32.70 22.29 -9.60
N ASP A 124 33.50 22.42 -10.66
CA ASP A 124 33.18 23.29 -11.81
C ASP A 124 32.08 22.72 -12.72
N SER A 125 31.87 21.41 -12.68
CA SER A 125 30.97 20.68 -13.57
C SER A 125 30.36 19.45 -12.89
N LEU A 126 29.15 19.09 -13.33
CA LEU A 126 28.41 17.92 -12.84
C LEU A 126 28.79 16.64 -13.61
N ASP A 127 29.17 16.80 -14.87
CA ASP A 127 29.31 15.72 -15.87
C ASP A 127 30.77 15.49 -16.30
N ASP A 128 31.69 16.36 -15.88
CA ASP A 128 33.12 16.13 -16.11
C ASP A 128 33.65 15.07 -15.16
N ALA A 129 34.60 14.28 -15.65
CA ALA A 129 35.28 13.27 -14.84
C ALA A 129 36.07 13.96 -13.71
N LEU A 130 35.92 13.46 -12.49
CA LEU A 130 36.61 13.97 -11.31
C LEU A 130 38.13 13.81 -11.43
N GLY A 131 38.60 12.80 -12.16
CA GLY A 131 40.01 12.51 -12.37
C GLY A 131 40.64 11.71 -11.22
N SER A 132 41.89 11.29 -11.41
CA SER A 132 42.60 10.39 -10.49
C SER A 132 42.83 10.96 -9.09
N SER A 133 42.65 12.27 -8.89
CA SER A 133 42.78 12.90 -7.57
C SER A 133 41.68 12.47 -6.59
N TYR A 134 40.52 12.01 -7.10
CA TYR A 134 39.37 11.57 -6.29
C TYR A 134 39.10 10.06 -6.43
N GLU A 135 40.00 9.32 -7.07
CA GLU A 135 39.90 7.88 -7.22
C GLU A 135 40.20 7.18 -5.90
N GLY A 136 39.31 6.28 -5.47
CA GLY A 136 39.46 5.53 -4.22
C GLY A 136 38.13 5.10 -3.61
N ASP A 137 38.22 4.48 -2.43
CA ASP A 137 37.06 4.05 -1.68
C ASP A 137 36.76 5.02 -0.54
N ILE A 138 35.56 5.60 -0.55
CA ILE A 138 35.01 6.31 0.60
C ILE A 138 34.19 5.34 1.44
N LEU A 139 34.25 5.44 2.77
CA LEU A 139 33.42 4.63 3.65
C LEU A 139 32.35 5.51 4.30
N ILE A 140 31.09 5.15 4.07
CA ILE A 140 29.92 5.79 4.67
C ILE A 140 29.25 4.78 5.59
N ASN A 141 29.25 5.04 6.90
CA ASN A 141 28.74 4.13 7.93
C ASN A 141 29.28 2.68 7.79
N GLY A 142 30.55 2.56 7.36
CA GLY A 142 31.22 1.27 7.16
C GLY A 142 30.98 0.61 5.81
N VAL A 143 30.16 1.21 4.93
CA VAL A 143 29.93 0.76 3.56
C VAL A 143 30.92 1.43 2.61
N ALA A 144 31.70 0.65 1.89
CA ALA A 144 32.63 1.16 0.89
C ALA A 144 31.90 1.56 -0.41
N ILE A 145 32.16 2.77 -0.87
CA ILE A 145 31.70 3.30 -2.16
C ILE A 145 32.94 3.54 -3.01
N HIS A 146 33.04 2.81 -4.11
CA HIS A 146 34.17 2.90 -5.03
C HIS A 146 33.99 4.05 -6.03
N ILE A 147 34.93 5.00 -5.99
CA ILE A 147 35.01 6.13 -6.93
C ILE A 147 36.15 5.86 -7.92
N ALA A 148 35.81 5.81 -9.20
CA ALA A 148 36.74 5.67 -10.30
C ALA A 148 37.14 7.05 -10.85
N SER A 149 38.33 7.16 -11.48
CA SER A 149 38.78 8.43 -12.07
C SER A 149 37.86 8.97 -13.17
N THR A 150 37.08 8.10 -13.80
CA THR A 150 36.09 8.44 -14.85
C THR A 150 34.72 8.81 -14.29
N ASP A 151 34.50 8.65 -12.98
CA ASP A 151 33.25 9.04 -12.36
C ASP A 151 33.09 10.56 -12.40
N THR A 152 31.84 10.98 -12.58
CA THR A 152 31.38 12.36 -12.49
C THR A 152 30.75 12.60 -11.12
N LEU A 153 30.54 13.86 -10.75
CA LEU A 153 29.83 14.21 -9.51
C LEU A 153 28.44 13.58 -9.45
N ALA A 154 27.73 13.55 -10.59
CA ALA A 154 26.44 12.87 -10.73
C ALA A 154 26.55 11.36 -10.45
N SER A 155 27.56 10.70 -11.02
CA SER A 155 27.75 9.26 -10.81
C SER A 155 28.10 8.92 -9.36
N VAL A 156 28.87 9.77 -8.66
CA VAL A 156 29.19 9.59 -7.23
C VAL A 156 27.92 9.71 -6.37
N ARG A 157 27.08 10.73 -6.63
CA ARG A 157 25.77 10.85 -5.99
C ARG A 157 24.95 9.57 -6.19
N ASP A 158 24.88 9.09 -7.42
CA ASP A 158 24.07 7.92 -7.77
C ASP A 158 24.61 6.64 -7.14
N LYS A 159 25.94 6.47 -7.06
CA LYS A 159 26.58 5.35 -6.34
C LYS A 159 26.27 5.37 -4.85
N ILE A 160 26.32 6.53 -4.20
CA ILE A 160 25.99 6.66 -2.77
C ILE A 160 24.51 6.32 -2.53
N ASN A 161 23.60 6.87 -3.34
CA ASN A 161 22.17 6.59 -3.23
C ASN A 161 21.83 5.13 -3.56
N ALA A 162 22.51 4.53 -4.53
CA ALA A 162 22.34 3.11 -4.85
C ALA A 162 22.82 2.20 -3.71
N ALA A 163 23.95 2.54 -3.07
CA ALA A 163 24.41 1.82 -1.89
C ALA A 163 23.44 1.98 -0.71
N ASN A 164 22.81 3.15 -0.55
CA ASN A 164 21.78 3.36 0.47
C ASN A 164 20.51 2.55 0.22
N ALA A 165 20.13 2.32 -1.03
CA ALA A 165 18.99 1.48 -1.40
C ALA A 165 19.29 -0.03 -1.40
N GLY A 166 20.55 -0.42 -1.16
CA GLY A 166 21.01 -1.81 -1.23
C GLY A 166 20.67 -2.65 0.02
N SER A 167 21.20 -3.86 0.07
CA SER A 167 20.97 -4.80 1.19
C SER A 167 21.64 -4.38 2.50
N ASN A 168 22.64 -3.49 2.44
CA ASN A 168 23.26 -2.89 3.61
C ASN A 168 23.24 -1.35 3.45
N PRO A 169 22.13 -0.70 3.82
CA PRO A 169 21.93 0.72 3.58
C PRO A 169 22.99 1.55 4.33
N THR A 170 23.53 2.55 3.66
CA THR A 170 24.47 3.50 4.27
C THR A 170 23.78 4.41 5.28
N GLY A 171 22.46 4.58 5.20
CA GLY A 171 21.68 5.53 6.00
C GLY A 171 21.94 6.99 5.61
N VAL A 172 22.43 7.23 4.39
CA VAL A 172 22.86 8.54 3.90
C VAL A 172 22.36 8.77 2.48
N THR A 173 21.68 9.89 2.29
CA THR A 173 21.25 10.38 0.98
C THR A 173 22.21 11.44 0.44
N ALA A 174 22.65 11.26 -0.80
CA ALA A 174 23.45 12.21 -1.54
C ALA A 174 22.59 13.06 -2.50
N SER A 175 22.87 14.35 -2.54
CA SER A 175 22.27 15.31 -3.46
C SER A 175 23.31 16.28 -3.98
N ILE A 176 23.06 16.93 -5.11
CA ILE A 176 23.96 17.96 -5.64
C ILE A 176 23.21 19.29 -5.63
N ILE A 177 23.84 20.32 -5.08
CA ILE A 177 23.32 21.69 -5.09
C ILE A 177 24.24 22.56 -5.93
N SER A 178 23.66 23.36 -6.83
CA SER A 178 24.36 24.41 -7.56
C SER A 178 24.23 25.74 -6.80
N TYR A 179 25.36 26.30 -6.37
CA TYR A 179 25.44 27.59 -5.67
C TYR A 179 25.71 28.77 -6.61
N GLY A 180 25.98 28.51 -7.89
CA GLY A 180 26.26 29.51 -8.91
C GLY A 180 26.86 28.88 -10.17
N THR A 181 27.33 29.72 -11.08
CA THR A 181 28.05 29.28 -12.28
C THR A 181 29.33 28.56 -11.86
N ASN A 182 29.51 27.30 -12.29
CA ASN A 182 30.65 26.46 -11.94
C ASN A 182 30.85 26.23 -10.42
N ASP A 183 29.77 26.28 -9.61
CA ASP A 183 29.81 25.85 -8.20
C ASP A 183 28.75 24.77 -7.96
N TYR A 184 29.17 23.51 -8.07
CA TYR A 184 28.39 22.33 -7.73
C TYR A 184 28.97 21.67 -6.48
N ARG A 185 28.11 21.37 -5.51
CA ARG A 185 28.52 20.71 -4.26
C ARG A 185 27.69 19.47 -4.01
N LEU A 186 28.38 18.39 -3.66
CA LEU A 186 27.75 17.18 -3.14
C LEU A 186 27.37 17.42 -1.68
N ILE A 187 26.10 17.22 -1.37
CA ILE A 187 25.54 17.28 -0.03
C ILE A 187 25.16 15.87 0.39
N LEU A 188 25.79 15.40 1.46
CA LEU A 188 25.44 14.15 2.13
C LEU A 188 24.57 14.48 3.33
N THR A 189 23.39 13.86 3.41
CA THR A 189 22.44 14.03 4.51
C THR A 189 22.19 12.68 5.17
N SER A 190 22.33 12.60 6.48
CA SER A 190 21.92 11.43 7.25
C SER A 190 20.40 11.26 7.17
N ASP A 191 19.93 10.03 6.91
CA ASP A 191 18.49 9.73 6.87
C ASP A 191 17.88 9.72 8.28
N SER A 192 18.72 9.50 9.30
CA SER A 192 18.34 9.59 10.71
C SER A 192 18.74 10.93 11.33
N THR A 193 17.91 11.42 12.25
CA THR A 193 18.24 12.56 13.10
C THR A 193 18.88 12.09 14.40
N GLY A 194 19.64 12.97 15.06
CA GLY A 194 20.27 12.68 16.35
C GLY A 194 21.79 12.78 16.32
N SER A 195 22.41 12.50 17.47
CA SER A 195 23.85 12.71 17.70
C SER A 195 24.76 11.69 17.01
N ASP A 196 24.25 10.52 16.66
CA ASP A 196 25.03 9.44 16.04
C ASP A 196 25.51 9.84 14.64
N GLY A 197 24.69 10.64 13.94
CA GLY A 197 25.03 11.25 12.66
C GLY A 197 25.46 10.24 11.60
N MET A 198 26.50 10.61 10.84
CA MET A 198 27.11 9.82 9.77
C MET A 198 28.60 9.64 10.06
N GLY A 199 29.06 8.40 10.03
CA GLY A 199 30.47 8.05 9.94
C GLY A 199 30.96 8.20 8.51
N LEU A 200 31.95 9.06 8.31
CA LEU A 200 32.61 9.26 7.02
C LEU A 200 34.11 9.05 7.17
N GLN A 201 34.68 8.17 6.34
CA GLN A 201 36.12 7.91 6.30
C GLN A 201 36.62 7.95 4.86
N ASN A 202 37.88 8.37 4.70
CA ASN A 202 38.57 8.49 3.40
C ASN A 202 37.90 9.45 2.40
N ALA A 203 37.02 10.33 2.86
CA ALA A 203 36.45 11.41 2.06
C ALA A 203 37.23 12.70 2.35
N SER A 204 38.33 12.91 1.62
CA SER A 204 39.17 14.12 1.65
C SER A 204 39.12 14.86 0.33
#